data_AF-A0A961R648-F1
#
_entry.id   AF-A0A961R648-F1
#
_cell.length_a   1.000
_cell.length_b   1.000
_cell.length_c   1.000
_cell.angle_alpha   90.00
_cell.angle_beta   90.00
_cell.angle_gamma   90.00
#
_symmetry.space_group_name_H-M   'P 1'
#
loop_
_entity.id
_entity.type
_entity.pdbx_description
1 polymer ?
#
loop_
_entity_poly.entity_id
_entity_poly.type
_entity_poly.pdbx_seq_one_letter_code
_entity_poly.pdbx_strand_id
1 'polypeptide(L)' 'MSMADTDQRAFLDVEQSLSGNRWADRLDLRGRNEALAISQASGIPEIVGRVLAGRGVTADTAEGFLAPTLRELMPD' A
#
# COMPACT_ATOMS: atom_id res chain seq x y z
N MET A 1 16.08 -22.00 8.49
CA MET A 1 15.47 -21.38 7.30
C MET A 1 14.11 -20.85 7.72
N SER A 2 14.00 -19.54 7.97
CA SER A 2 12.78 -18.95 8.52
C SER A 2 11.68 -18.90 7.45
N MET A 3 10.44 -19.15 7.86
CA MET A 3 9.18 -19.05 7.08
C MET A 3 8.86 -17.61 6.59
N ALA A 4 9.86 -16.74 6.48
CA ALA A 4 9.74 -15.35 6.03
C ALA A 4 10.00 -15.17 4.52
N ASP A 5 10.31 -16.25 3.79
CA ASP A 5 10.62 -16.23 2.35
C ASP A 5 9.37 -16.35 1.46
N THR A 6 8.31 -15.58 1.76
CA THR A 6 7.06 -15.65 0.98
C THR A 6 6.97 -14.58 -0.13
N ASP A 7 8.05 -13.85 -0.43
CA ASP A 7 8.06 -12.81 -1.48
C ASP A 7 9.25 -12.99 -2.45
N GLN A 8 9.39 -14.22 -2.94
CA GLN A 8 10.55 -14.64 -3.74
C GLN A 8 10.53 -14.08 -5.18
N ARG A 9 9.40 -13.56 -5.68
CA ARG A 9 9.32 -12.95 -7.03
C ARG A 9 9.58 -11.45 -7.02
N ALA A 10 10.38 -10.98 -7.97
CA ALA A 10 10.49 -9.55 -8.20
C ALA A 10 9.13 -8.94 -8.56
N PHE A 11 8.90 -7.72 -8.09
CA PHE A 11 7.72 -6.96 -8.49
C PHE A 11 7.78 -6.65 -9.98
N LEU A 12 6.69 -6.98 -10.69
CA LEU A 12 6.60 -6.90 -12.16
C LEU A 12 7.71 -7.70 -12.88
N ASP A 13 8.21 -8.76 -12.24
CA ASP A 13 9.27 -9.64 -12.75
C ASP A 13 10.60 -8.93 -13.06
N VAL A 14 10.84 -7.75 -12.48
CA VAL A 14 12.08 -6.98 -12.68
C VAL A 14 13.15 -7.42 -11.69
N GLU A 15 13.87 -8.50 -12.03
CA GLU A 15 14.99 -9.00 -11.21
C GLU A 15 16.22 -8.08 -11.24
N GLN A 16 16.43 -7.32 -12.32
CA GLN A 16 17.53 -6.36 -12.43
C GLN A 16 17.12 -5.13 -13.25
N SER A 17 17.05 -3.96 -12.61
CA SER A 17 16.82 -2.68 -13.28
C SER A 17 18.07 -2.17 -14.00
N LEU A 18 17.93 -1.06 -14.74
CA LEU A 18 19.06 -0.37 -15.38
C LEU A 18 20.19 -0.01 -14.39
N SER A 19 19.84 0.29 -13.13
CA SER A 19 20.81 0.61 -12.07
C SER A 19 21.26 -0.62 -11.26
N GLY A 20 20.90 -1.83 -11.69
CA GLY A 20 21.30 -3.09 -11.05
C GLY A 20 20.42 -3.51 -9.86
N ASN A 21 19.28 -2.86 -9.63
CA ASN A 21 18.43 -3.11 -8.46
C ASN A 21 17.23 -4.00 -8.82
N ARG A 22 16.94 -5.02 -8.01
CA ARG A 22 15.70 -5.80 -8.08
C ARG A 22 14.52 -4.95 -7.63
N TRP A 23 13.38 -5.06 -8.31
CA TRP A 23 12.16 -4.43 -7.84
C TRP A 23 11.48 -5.33 -6.81
N ALA A 24 11.18 -4.76 -5.64
CA ALA A 24 10.43 -5.42 -4.59
C ALA A 24 9.07 -4.75 -4.46
N ASP A 25 8.05 -5.52 -4.11
CA ASP A 25 6.77 -4.92 -3.75
C ASP A 25 6.95 -4.13 -2.46
N ARG A 26 6.27 -2.99 -2.35
CA ARG A 26 6.26 -2.21 -1.12
C ARG A 26 5.38 -2.86 -0.06
N LEU A 27 4.40 -3.66 -0.49
CA LEU A 27 3.42 -4.29 0.39
C LEU A 27 3.68 -5.79 0.48
N ASP A 28 3.67 -6.30 1.71
CA ASP A 28 3.54 -7.72 1.97
C ASP A 28 2.10 -8.20 1.72
N LEU A 29 1.81 -9.49 1.96
CA LEU A 29 0.46 -10.04 1.75
C LEU A 29 -0.61 -9.29 2.56
N ARG A 30 -0.29 -8.88 3.79
CA ARG A 30 -1.22 -8.13 4.64
C ARG A 30 -1.50 -6.75 4.06
N GLY A 31 -0.46 -6.03 3.65
CA GLY A 31 -0.59 -4.73 3.00
C GLY A 31 -1.38 -4.79 1.68
N ARG A 32 -1.21 -5.86 0.89
CA ARG A 32 -2.02 -6.10 -0.33
C ARG A 32 -3.50 -6.30 -0.01
N ASN A 33 -3.81 -7.03 1.06
CA ASN A 33 -5.20 -7.19 1.52
C ASN A 33 -5.79 -5.87 2.01
N GLU A 34 -5.01 -5.06 2.72
CA GLU A 34 -5.43 -3.71 3.15
C GLU A 34 -5.70 -2.80 1.96
N ALA A 35 -4.82 -2.80 0.96
CA ALA A 35 -5.01 -2.04 -0.29
C ALA A 35 -6.32 -2.41 -1.01
N LEU A 36 -6.66 -3.70 -1.04
CA LEU A 36 -7.92 -4.19 -1.60
C LEU A 36 -9.12 -3.70 -0.78
N ALA A 37 -9.03 -3.76 0.56
CA ALA A 37 -10.07 -3.28 1.45
C ALA A 37 -10.33 -1.77 1.26
N ILE A 38 -9.27 -0.96 1.17
CA ILE A 38 -9.36 0.49 0.88
C ILE A 38 -10.07 0.74 -0.46
N SER A 39 -9.67 0.03 -1.52
CA SER A 39 -10.27 0.18 -2.84
C SER A 39 -11.77 -0.13 -2.84
N GLN A 40 -12.17 -1.19 -2.13
CA GLN A 40 -13.58 -1.60 -2.01
C GLN A 40 -14.39 -0.62 -1.15
N ALA A 41 -13.86 -0.18 -0.01
CA ALA A 41 -14.55 0.70 0.92
C ALA A 41 -14.71 2.13 0.37
N SER A 42 -13.68 2.66 -0.29
CA SER A 42 -13.66 4.05 -0.78
C SER A 42 -14.04 4.19 -2.26
N GLY A 43 -14.22 3.08 -2.99
CA GLY A 43 -14.55 3.10 -4.42
C GLY A 43 -13.43 3.64 -5.32
N ILE A 44 -12.20 3.72 -4.83
CA ILE A 44 -11.03 4.21 -5.56
C ILE A 44 -10.34 3.07 -6.34
N PRO A 45 -9.59 3.37 -7.41
CA PRO A 45 -8.80 2.36 -8.11
C PRO A 45 -7.82 1.62 -7.18
N GLU A 46 -7.64 0.32 -7.39
CA GLU A 46 -6.79 -0.54 -6.54
C GLU A 46 -5.35 -0.03 -6.41
N ILE A 47 -4.80 0.54 -7.48
CA ILE A 47 -3.46 1.13 -7.47
C ILE A 47 -3.36 2.29 -6.47
N VAL A 48 -4.42 3.08 -6.28
CA VAL A 48 -4.48 4.15 -5.28
C VAL A 48 -4.57 3.54 -3.89
N GLY A 49 -5.37 2.48 -3.72
CA GLY A 49 -5.42 1.70 -2.48
C GLY A 49 -4.04 1.19 -2.05
N ARG A 50 -3.22 0.69 -2.98
CA ARG A 50 -1.83 0.26 -2.70
C ARG A 50 -0.96 1.41 -2.22
N VAL A 51 -1.11 2.58 -2.83
CA VAL A 51 -0.36 3.81 -2.46
C VAL A 51 -0.72 4.28 -1.05
N LEU A 52 -2.00 4.14 -0.66
CA LEU A 52 -2.50 4.46 0.68
C LEU A 52 -2.03 3.43 1.72
N ALA A 53 -2.20 2.14 1.46
CA ALA A 53 -1.69 1.07 2.34
C ALA A 53 -0.18 1.19 2.56
N GLY A 54 0.57 1.55 1.51
CA GLY A 54 2.02 1.76 1.59
C GLY A 54 2.45 2.98 2.42
N ARG A 55 1.50 3.84 2.80
CA ARG A 55 1.64 4.95 3.75
C ARG A 55 1.10 4.63 5.15
N GLY A 56 0.61 3.41 5.38
CA GLY A 56 0.01 3.01 6.65
C GLY A 56 -1.43 3.47 6.84
N VAL A 57 -2.10 3.92 5.77
CA VAL A 57 -3.54 4.24 5.79
C VAL A 57 -4.31 2.93 5.74
N THR A 58 -5.37 2.85 6.51
CA THR A 58 -6.29 1.70 6.58
C THR A 58 -7.60 2.01 5.85
N ALA A 59 -8.42 0.99 5.56
CA ALA A 59 -9.75 1.19 5.00
C ALA A 59 -10.60 2.19 5.80
N ASP A 60 -10.53 2.13 7.13
CA ASP A 60 -11.27 3.02 8.04
C ASP A 60 -10.77 4.46 8.02
N THR A 61 -9.48 4.68 7.73
CA THR A 61 -8.85 6.01 7.75
C THR A 61 -8.69 6.62 6.35
N ALA A 62 -9.03 5.88 5.30
CA ALA A 62 -8.83 6.27 3.91
C ALA A 62 -9.62 7.53 3.52
N GLU A 63 -10.88 7.64 3.95
CA GLU A 63 -11.74 8.78 3.60
C GLU A 63 -11.19 10.09 4.18
N GLY A 64 -10.88 10.12 5.48
CA GLY A 64 -10.27 11.27 6.14
C GLY A 64 -8.89 11.60 5.60
N PHE A 65 -8.13 10.61 5.12
CA PHE A 65 -6.84 10.85 4.46
C PHE A 65 -7.01 11.48 3.06
N LEU A 66 -8.00 11.05 2.29
CA LEU A 66 -8.24 11.51 0.92
C LEU A 66 -8.89 12.89 0.86
N ALA A 67 -9.76 13.20 1.81
CA ALA A 67 -10.51 14.45 1.87
C ALA A 67 -10.46 15.07 3.28
N PRO A 68 -9.27 15.40 3.81
CA PRO A 68 -9.15 15.96 5.14
C PRO A 68 -9.75 17.37 5.20
N THR A 69 -10.37 17.73 6.31
CA THR A 69 -10.70 19.12 6.62
C THR A 69 -9.63 19.75 7.51
N LEU A 70 -9.41 21.07 7.39
CA LEU A 70 -8.47 21.78 8.28
C LEU A 70 -8.86 21.64 9.76
N ARG A 71 -10.16 21.61 10.07
CA ARG A 71 -10.66 21.49 11.45
C ARG A 71 -10.24 20.16 12.08
N GLU A 72 -10.33 19.05 11.35
CA GLU A 72 -9.98 17.71 11.85
C GLU A 72 -8.48 17.51 12.07
N LEU A 73 -7.64 18.35 11.45
CA LEU A 73 -6.18 18.28 11.57
C LEU A 73 -5.62 19.18 12.66
N MET A 74 -6.44 20.05 13.26
CA MET A 74 -5.99 20.96 14.31
C MET A 74 -6.08 20.28 15.68
N PRO A 75 -5.08 20.46 16.56
CA PRO A 75 -5.24 20.12 17.98
C PRO A 75 -6.30 21.03 18.62
N ASP A 76 -7.01 20.50 19.63
CA ASP A 76 -8.00 21.26 20.43
C ASP A 76 -7.40 22.53 21.08
#